data_AF-U5QFD4-F1
#
_entry.id   AF-U5QFD4-F1
#
_cell.length_a   1.000
_cell.length_b   1.000
_cell.length_c   1.000
_cell.angle_alpha   90.00
_cell.angle_beta   90.00
_cell.angle_gamma   90.00
#
_symmetry.space_group_name_H-M   'P 1'
#
loop_
_entity.id
_entity.type
_entity.pdbx_description
1 polymer ?
#
loop_
_entity_poly.entity_id
_entity_poly.type
_entity_poly.pdbx_seq_one_letter_code
_entity_poly.pdbx_strand_id
1 'polypeptide(L)'
;MFIIEDDNHAETQAGRFASFDEALAELQRRSCLPWNEPPNRAPCTSWRTCGRQYVIVECDTSVRPWEPIQSHTVLEISAAGVKWLSCEPR
;
A
#
# COMPACT_ATOMS: atom_id res chain seq x y z
N MET A 1 12.64 -6.35 -5.41
CA MET A 1 11.27 -6.51 -5.95
C MET A 1 10.32 -5.86 -4.95
N PHE A 2 9.26 -5.18 -5.38
CA PHE A 2 8.38 -4.46 -4.46
C PHE A 2 6.92 -4.87 -4.64
N ILE A 3 6.20 -4.96 -3.52
CA ILE A 3 4.75 -5.17 -3.47
C ILE A 3 4.12 -4.09 -2.60
N ILE A 4 2.81 -3.89 -2.77
CA ILE A 4 2.03 -3.04 -1.88
C ILE A 4 1.18 -3.96 -1.01
N GLU A 5 1.12 -3.70 0.29
CA GLU A 5 0.20 -4.40 1.18
C GLU A 5 -0.71 -3.39 1.88
N ASP A 6 -1.89 -3.85 2.27
CA ASP A 6 -2.71 -3.17 3.25
C ASP A 6 -2.44 -3.77 4.63
N ASP A 7 -1.69 -3.03 5.43
CA ASP A 7 -1.21 -3.46 6.74
C ASP A 7 -2.36 -3.67 7.74
N ASN A 8 -3.43 -2.87 7.63
CA ASN A 8 -4.61 -2.99 8.50
C ASN A 8 -5.38 -4.30 8.27
N HIS A 9 -5.25 -4.91 7.10
CA HIS A 9 -6.02 -6.08 6.69
C HIS A 9 -5.14 -7.28 6.33
N ALA A 10 -3.82 -7.18 6.50
CA ALA A 10 -2.84 -8.18 6.06
C ALA A 10 -3.08 -8.65 4.61
N GLU A 11 -3.43 -7.71 3.72
CA GLU A 11 -3.83 -8.00 2.35
C GLU A 11 -2.77 -7.50 1.36
N THR A 12 -2.05 -8.43 0.72
CA THR A 12 -1.19 -8.08 -0.42
C THR A 12 -2.05 -7.56 -1.58
N GLN A 13 -1.78 -6.33 -2.00
CA GLN A 13 -2.50 -5.67 -3.08
C GLN A 13 -2.03 -6.20 -4.43
N ALA A 14 -2.92 -6.14 -5.43
CA ALA A 14 -2.55 -6.47 -6.80
C ALA A 14 -1.47 -5.50 -7.30
N GLY A 15 -0.37 -6.06 -7.83
CA GLY A 15 0.75 -5.30 -8.33
C GLY A 15 2.09 -5.90 -7.89
N ARG A 16 3.08 -5.72 -8.74
CA ARG A 16 4.45 -6.20 -8.58
C ARG A 16 5.33 -5.18 -9.27
N PHE A 17 6.22 -4.55 -8.53
CA PHE A 17 6.96 -3.37 -8.98
C PHE A 17 8.46 -3.66 -8.97
N ALA A 18 9.16 -3.16 -9.98
CA ALA A 18 10.60 -3.36 -10.11
C ALA A 18 11.38 -2.47 -9.13
N SER A 19 10.82 -1.30 -8.77
CA SER A 19 11.44 -0.34 -7.87
C SER A 19 10.45 0.21 -6.83
N PHE A 20 11.00 0.83 -5.78
CA PHE A 20 10.22 1.58 -4.80
C PHE A 20 9.45 2.73 -5.46
N ASP A 21 10.08 3.45 -6.41
CA ASP A 21 9.46 4.58 -7.11
C ASP A 21 8.24 4.16 -7.94
N GLU A 22 8.27 2.98 -8.57
CA GLU A 22 7.10 2.44 -9.28
C GLU A 22 5.95 2.12 -8.33
N ALA A 23 6.24 1.53 -7.17
CA ALA A 23 5.24 1.26 -6.14
C ALA A 23 4.70 2.56 -5.54
N LEU A 24 5.56 3.56 -5.34
CA LEU A 24 5.16 4.89 -4.86
C LEU A 24 4.27 5.62 -5.88
N ALA A 25 4.61 5.56 -7.17
CA ALA A 25 3.78 6.13 -8.23
C ALA A 25 2.39 5.49 -8.29
N GLU A 26 2.28 4.18 -8.03
CA GLU A 26 0.98 3.52 -7.90
C GLU A 26 0.20 4.04 -6.67
N LEU A 27 0.86 4.24 -5.53
CA LEU A 27 0.21 4.85 -4.36
C LEU A 27 -0.21 6.30 -4.63
N GLN A 28 0.58 7.07 -5.40
CA GLN A 28 0.19 8.41 -5.84
C GLN A 28 -1.06 8.36 -6.70
N ARG A 29 -1.15 7.42 -7.65
CA ARG A 29 -2.36 7.20 -8.45
C ARG A 29 -3.57 6.85 -7.57
N ARG A 30 -3.39 5.94 -6.60
CA ARG A 30 -4.47 5.53 -5.67
C ARG A 30 -4.94 6.67 -4.77
N SER A 31 -4.05 7.59 -4.41
CA SER A 31 -4.40 8.78 -3.63
C SER A 31 -5.41 9.70 -4.35
N CYS A 32 -5.48 9.62 -5.68
CA CYS A 32 -6.43 10.38 -6.50
C CYS A 32 -7.76 9.65 -6.73
N LEU A 33 -7.87 8.38 -6.32
CA LEU A 33 -9.09 7.60 -6.48
C LEU A 33 -10.03 7.77 -5.28
N PRO A 34 -11.35 7.60 -5.48
CA PRO A 34 -12.31 7.61 -4.38
C PRO A 34 -11.93 6.57 -3.31
N TRP A 35 -12.03 6.95 -2.03
CA TRP A 35 -11.71 6.07 -0.90
C TRP A 35 -12.66 4.85 -0.82
N ASN A 36 -13.89 5.01 -1.31
CA ASN A 36 -14.98 4.05 -1.22
C ASN A 36 -15.09 3.13 -2.45
N GLU A 37 -14.15 3.21 -3.39
CA GLU A 37 -14.09 2.36 -4.57
C GLU A 37 -12.82 1.50 -4.56
N PRO A 38 -12.82 0.32 -5.19
CA PRO A 38 -11.59 -0.43 -5.41
C PRO A 38 -10.52 0.41 -6.13
N PRO A 39 -9.24 0.33 -5.75
CA PRO A 39 -8.68 -0.56 -4.73
C PRO A 39 -8.77 0.00 -3.29
N ASN A 40 -9.18 1.25 -3.08
CA ASN A 40 -9.15 1.92 -1.78
C ASN A 40 -10.22 1.46 -0.79
N ARG A 41 -11.33 0.90 -1.27
CA ARG A 41 -12.34 0.34 -0.38
C ARG A 41 -11.76 -0.85 0.39
N ALA A 42 -11.74 -0.75 1.71
CA ALA A 42 -11.35 -1.84 2.61
C ALA A 42 -12.22 -3.10 2.38
N PRO A 43 -11.67 -4.32 2.59
CA PRO A 43 -12.39 -5.56 2.34
C PRO A 43 -13.39 -5.91 3.45
N CYS A 44 -13.36 -5.20 4.57
CA CYS A 44 -14.20 -5.45 5.74
C CYS A 44 -15.66 -4.97 5.54
N THR A 45 -16.60 -5.58 6.27
CA THR A 45 -18.03 -5.18 6.24
C THR A 45 -18.26 -3.77 6.78
N SER A 46 -17.38 -3.29 7.65
CA SER A 46 -17.35 -1.93 8.21
C SER A 46 -16.53 -0.95 7.38
N TRP A 47 -16.31 -1.22 6.08
CA TRP A 47 -15.48 -0.38 5.20
C TRP A 47 -15.84 1.11 5.21
N ARG A 48 -17.09 1.49 5.52
CA ARG A 48 -17.51 2.90 5.59
C ARG A 48 -16.78 3.70 6.68
N THR A 49 -16.34 3.03 7.72
CA THR A 49 -15.60 3.63 8.85
C THR A 49 -14.16 3.11 8.92
N CYS A 50 -13.76 2.24 7.99
CA CYS A 50 -12.43 1.69 7.89
C CYS A 50 -11.69 2.34 6.70
N GLY A 51 -10.37 2.42 6.80
CA GLY A 51 -9.50 2.86 5.72
C GLY A 51 -8.51 1.76 5.35
N ARG A 52 -7.64 2.05 4.39
CA ARG A 52 -6.48 1.23 4.07
C ARG A 52 -5.21 1.94 4.51
N GLN A 53 -4.27 1.18 5.05
CA GLN A 53 -2.92 1.64 5.33
C GLN A 53 -1.98 0.91 4.37
N TYR A 54 -1.58 1.61 3.31
CA TYR A 54 -0.69 1.06 2.32
C TYR A 54 0.76 1.13 2.77
N VAL A 55 1.40 -0.04 2.74
CA VAL A 55 2.84 -0.22 2.94
C VAL A 55 3.47 -0.70 1.64
N ILE A 56 4.66 -0.18 1.31
CA ILE A 56 5.51 -0.74 0.26
C ILE A 56 6.46 -1.72 0.93
N VAL A 57 6.49 -2.96 0.47
CA VAL A 57 7.36 -4.01 0.99
C VAL A 57 8.37 -4.40 -0.08
N GLU A 58 9.65 -4.35 0.27
CA GLU A 58 10.73 -4.91 -0.52
C GLU A 58 10.88 -6.40 -0.22
N CYS A 59 10.95 -7.22 -1.27
CA CYS A 59 11.15 -8.66 -1.17
C CYS A 59 12.45 -9.09 -1.86
N ASP A 60 13.18 -9.99 -1.20
CA ASP A 60 14.27 -10.74 -1.82
C ASP A 60 13.69 -11.84 -2.72
N THR A 61 14.01 -11.78 -4.00
CA THR A 61 13.59 -12.78 -5.00
C THR A 61 14.69 -13.77 -5.34
N SER A 62 15.90 -13.60 -4.79
CA SER A 62 17.06 -14.48 -5.04
C SER A 62 16.98 -15.80 -4.27
N VAL A 63 16.21 -15.84 -3.19
CA VAL A 63 15.98 -17.02 -2.34
C VAL A 63 14.50 -17.43 -2.39
N ARG A 64 14.20 -18.74 -2.29
CA ARG A 64 12.83 -19.25 -2.13
C ARG A 64 12.61 -19.63 -0.66
N PRO A 65 11.51 -19.22 0.00
CA PRO A 65 10.42 -18.32 -0.45
C PRO A 65 10.82 -16.82 -0.44
N TRP A 66 10.01 -15.97 -1.08
CA TRP A 66 10.21 -14.51 -1.09
C TRP A 66 10.18 -13.96 0.33
N GLU A 67 11.33 -13.50 0.81
CA GLU A 67 11.47 -12.96 2.16
C GLU A 67 11.33 -11.44 2.12
N PRO A 68 10.42 -10.85 2.92
CA PRO A 68 10.34 -9.40 3.04
C PRO A 68 11.63 -8.89 3.71
N ILE A 69 12.32 -7.98 3.04
CA ILE A 69 13.55 -7.33 3.52
C ILE A 69 13.19 -6.14 4.39
N GLN A 70 12.34 -5.26 3.87
CA GLN A 70 11.98 -4.00 4.50
C GLN A 70 10.56 -3.59 4.11
N SER A 71 9.87 -2.87 4.99
CA SER A 71 8.58 -2.25 4.71
C SER A 71 8.58 -0.76 5.05
N HIS A 72 7.81 0.00 4.28
CA HIS A 72 7.63 1.45 4.45
C HIS A 72 6.14 1.77 4.46
N THR A 73 5.65 2.33 5.57
CA THR A 73 4.28 2.86 5.64
C THR A 73 4.21 4.21 4.92
N VAL A 74 3.41 4.30 3.87
CA VAL A 74 3.46 5.43 2.93
C VAL A 74 2.15 6.20 2.90
N LEU A 75 1.01 5.51 2.82
CA LEU A 75 -0.26 6.15 2.49
C LEU A 75 -1.41 5.57 3.30
N GLU A 76 -2.18 6.42 3.95
CA GLU A 76 -3.45 6.08 4.58
C GLU A 76 -4.59 6.71 3.77
N ILE A 77 -5.60 5.90 3.44
CA ILE A 77 -6.82 6.39 2.78
C ILE A 77 -8.03 5.92 3.58
N SER A 78 -8.87 6.86 4.01
CA SER A 78 -10.11 6.57 4.71
C SER A 78 -11.21 7.56 4.34
N ALA A 79 -12.39 7.42 4.94
CA ALA A 79 -13.48 8.40 4.81
C ALA A 79 -13.09 9.82 5.28
N ALA A 80 -12.06 9.95 6.13
CA ALA A 80 -11.53 11.24 6.57
C ALA A 80 -10.65 11.93 5.51
N GLY A 81 -10.28 11.20 4.44
CA GLY A 81 -9.43 11.68 3.36
C GLY A 81 -8.16 10.85 3.20
N VAL A 82 -7.18 11.47 2.54
CA VAL A 82 -5.90 10.87 2.20
C VAL A 82 -4.82 11.50 3.07
N LYS A 83 -3.96 10.66 3.67
CA LYS A 83 -2.84 11.09 4.50
C LYS A 83 -1.55 10.40 4.05
N TRP A 84 -0.58 11.19 3.65
CA TRP A 84 0.77 10.73 3.34
C TRP A 84 1.59 10.65 4.64
N LEU A 85 2.12 9.47 4.94
CA LEU A 85 2.84 9.18 6.19
C LEU A 85 4.36 9.28 6.03
N SER A 86 4.87 9.08 4.81
CA SER A 86 6.27 9.31 4.49
C SER A 86 6.47 10.72 3.90
N CYS A 87 7.12 11.61 4.65
CA CYS A 87 7.89 12.72 4.08
C CYS A 87 9.38 12.39 4.23
N GLU A 88 10.08 12.43 3.11
CA GLU A 88 11.54 12.35 2.90
C GLU A 88 12.20 10.95 2.80
N PRO A 89 12.75 10.59 1.62
CA PRO A 89 13.92 9.71 1.57
C PRO A 89 15.13 10.50 2.11
N ARG A 90 15.85 9.94 3.09
CA ARG A 90 17.18 10.45 3.48
C ARG A 90 18.25 9.95 2.52
#